data_AF-A0A6N9C6E6-F1
#
_entry.id   AF-A0A6N9C6E6-F1
#
_cell.length_a   1.000
_cell.length_b   1.000
_cell.length_c   1.000
_cell.angle_alpha   90.00
_cell.angle_beta   90.00
_cell.angle_gamma   90.00
#
_symmetry.space_group_name_H-M   'P 1'
#
loop_
_entity.id
_entity.type
_entity.pdbx_description
1 polymer ?
#
loop_
_entity_poly.entity_id
_entity_poly.type
_entity_poly.pdbx_seq_one_letter_code
_entity_poly.pdbx_strand_id
1 'polypeptide(L)' 'MISIKRQKYTKARFIILLASLILCGLLNFPSASHAKQGRWTQKADMPTPRMQLATAVVNGKIYAIGGLNGG' A
#
# COMPACT_ATOMS: atom_id res chain seq x y z
N MET A 1 2.50 -6.53 53.69
CA MET A 1 2.44 -5.18 53.08
C MET A 1 2.68 -5.20 51.55
N ILE A 2 2.00 -6.08 50.79
CA ILE A 2 2.24 -6.33 49.33
C ILE A 2 1.04 -5.93 48.43
N SER A 3 -0.15 -5.72 49.02
CA SER A 3 -1.41 -5.58 48.27
C SER A 3 -1.60 -4.21 47.57
N ILE A 4 -1.01 -3.14 48.10
CA ILE A 4 -1.27 -1.76 47.60
C ILE A 4 -0.48 -1.44 46.32
N LYS A 5 0.74 -1.99 46.16
CA LYS A 5 1.58 -1.71 44.98
C LYS A 5 0.99 -2.36 43.72
N ARG A 6 0.58 -3.63 43.78
CA ARG A 6 -0.02 -4.34 42.64
C ARG A 6 -1.31 -3.67 42.13
N GLN A 7 -2.17 -3.20 43.03
CA GLN A 7 -3.38 -2.43 42.69
C GLN A 7 -3.09 -1.12 41.96
N LYS A 8 -2.07 -0.37 42.39
CA LYS A 8 -1.65 0.88 41.72
C LYS A 8 -1.14 0.60 40.29
N TYR A 9 -0.39 -0.48 40.07
CA TYR A 9 0.11 -0.84 38.75
C TYR A 9 -0.98 -1.36 37.80
N THR A 10 -1.98 -2.11 38.30
CA THR A 10 -3.09 -2.59 37.46
C THR A 10 -3.98 -1.44 36.97
N LYS A 11 -4.28 -0.46 37.83
CA LYS A 11 -5.04 0.75 37.44
C LYS A 11 -4.26 1.63 36.46
N ALA A 12 -2.96 1.84 36.69
CA ALA A 12 -2.11 2.60 35.78
C ALA A 12 -1.99 1.95 34.39
N ARG A 13 -1.88 0.62 34.32
CA ARG A 13 -1.85 -0.13 33.06
C ARG A 13 -3.13 0.00 32.25
N PHE A 14 -4.29 -0.02 32.91
CA PHE A 14 -5.58 0.13 32.24
C PHE A 14 -5.75 1.52 31.62
N ILE A 15 -5.31 2.56 32.33
CA ILE A 15 -5.34 3.96 31.85
C ILE A 15 -4.44 4.14 30.63
N ILE A 16 -3.24 3.55 30.62
CA ILE A 16 -2.30 3.63 29.49
C ILE A 16 -2.88 2.94 28.23
N LEU A 17 -3.53 1.78 28.38
CA LEU A 17 -4.16 1.08 27.26
C LEU A 17 -5.36 1.86 26.70
N LEU A 18 -6.18 2.44 27.57
CA LEU A 18 -7.33 3.25 27.15
C LEU A 18 -6.87 4.54 26.44
N ALA A 19 -5.83 5.19 26.95
CA ALA A 19 -5.25 6.38 26.33
C ALA A 19 -4.65 6.07 24.94
N SER A 20 -4.03 4.89 24.78
CA SER A 20 -3.51 4.42 23.49
C SER A 20 -4.62 4.14 22.48
N LEU A 21 -5.74 3.55 22.91
CA LEU A 21 -6.92 3.30 22.06
C LEU A 21 -7.59 4.60 21.61
N ILE A 22 -7.74 5.56 22.51
CA ILE A 22 -8.30 6.89 22.22
C ILE A 22 -7.36 7.66 21.28
N LEU A 23 -6.05 7.61 21.52
CA LEU A 23 -5.05 8.24 20.65
C LEU A 23 -5.08 7.63 19.24
N CYS A 24 -5.21 6.30 19.13
CA CYS A 24 -5.38 5.61 17.85
C CYS A 24 -6.66 6.06 17.11
N GLY A 25 -7.76 6.26 17.84
CA GLY A 25 -9.02 6.73 17.25
C GLY A 25 -9.03 8.21 16.81
N LEU A 26 -8.20 9.06 17.43
CA LEU A 26 -8.04 10.47 17.05
C LEU A 26 -7.06 10.68 15.88
N LEU A 27 -6.16 9.72 15.66
CA LEU A 27 -5.33 9.69 14.46
C LEU A 27 -6.19 9.20 13.31
N ASN A 28 -6.78 10.13 12.55
CA ASN A 28 -7.47 9.86 11.30
C ASN A 28 -6.48 9.19 10.31
N PHE A 29 -6.37 7.86 10.33
CA PHE A 29 -5.61 7.12 9.33
C PHE A 29 -6.28 7.36 7.98
N PRO A 30 -5.68 8.10 7.04
CA PRO A 30 -6.30 8.31 5.74
C PRO A 30 -6.56 6.94 5.13
N SER A 31 -7.84 6.66 4.90
CA SER A 31 -8.32 5.41 4.33
C SER A 31 -7.61 5.12 3.01
N ALA A 32 -7.38 3.82 2.79
CA ALA A 32 -6.82 3.16 1.61
C ALA A 32 -6.62 4.05 0.38
N SER A 33 -5.40 4.02 -0.18
CA SER A 33 -5.05 4.58 -1.48
C SER A 33 -6.19 4.35 -2.48
N HIS A 34 -6.86 5.42 -2.87
CA HIS A 34 -7.90 5.38 -3.88
C HIS A 34 -7.22 4.90 -5.16
N ALA A 35 -7.54 3.70 -5.61
CA ALA A 35 -7.20 3.28 -6.96
C ALA A 35 -7.94 4.25 -7.89
N LYS A 36 -7.21 5.26 -8.39
CA LYS A 36 -7.74 6.25 -9.33
C LYS A 36 -8.40 5.45 -10.47
N GLN A 37 -9.70 5.66 -10.72
CA GLN A 37 -10.35 4.99 -11.86
C GLN A 37 -9.70 5.50 -13.15
N GLY A 38 -8.74 4.73 -13.65
CA GLY A 38 -8.03 5.04 -14.88
C GLY A 38 -8.94 4.81 -16.08
N ARG A 39 -9.02 5.78 -16.98
CA ARG A 39 -9.56 5.54 -18.33
C ARG A 39 -8.42 5.00 -19.20
N TRP A 40 -8.67 3.91 -19.90
CA TRP A 40 -7.75 3.45 -20.93
C TRP A 40 -7.76 4.43 -22.10
N THR A 41 -6.57 4.81 -22.55
CA THR A 41 -6.38 5.63 -23.75
C THR A 41 -5.42 4.91 -24.67
N GLN A 42 -5.77 4.78 -25.96
CA GLN A 42 -4.86 4.23 -26.94
C GLN A 42 -3.61 5.13 -27.07
N LYS A 43 -2.45 4.47 -27.13
CA LYS A 43 -1.17 5.11 -27.46
C LYS A 43 -0.78 4.73 -28.88
N ALA A 44 0.35 5.26 -29.36
CA ALA A 44 0.89 4.87 -30.66
C ALA A 44 1.06 3.34 -30.73
N ASP A 45 0.70 2.77 -31.87
CA ASP A 45 0.84 1.34 -32.11
C ASP A 45 2.32 0.93 -32.16
N MET A 46 2.61 -0.33 -31.84
CA MET A 46 3.96 -0.85 -31.97
C MET A 46 4.32 -0.99 -33.47
N PRO A 47 5.57 -0.67 -33.87
CA PRO A 47 6.00 -0.80 -35.26
C PRO A 47 5.90 -2.22 -35.83
N THR A 48 5.96 -3.23 -34.96
CA THR A 48 5.81 -4.65 -35.29
C THR A 48 4.79 -5.27 -34.34
N PRO A 49 3.82 -6.06 -34.80
CA PRO A 49 2.96 -6.86 -33.93
C PRO A 49 3.81 -7.75 -33.03
N ARG A 50 3.49 -7.82 -31.73
CA ARG A 50 4.21 -8.65 -30.76
C ARG A 50 3.27 -9.27 -29.75
N MET A 51 3.50 -10.54 -29.44
CA MET A 51 2.85 -11.29 -28.36
C MET A 51 3.92 -11.96 -27.49
N GLN A 52 3.57 -12.34 -26.26
CA GLN A 52 4.49 -13.03 -25.33
C GLN A 52 5.84 -12.30 -25.10
N LEU A 53 5.81 -10.97 -25.08
CA LEU A 53 6.97 -10.12 -24.80
C LEU A 53 7.21 -9.91 -23.30
N ALA A 54 8.45 -9.64 -22.93
CA ALA A 54 8.78 -9.10 -21.62
C ALA A 54 8.74 -7.56 -21.65
N THR A 55 8.38 -6.93 -20.52
CA THR A 55 8.39 -5.46 -20.40
C THR A 55 9.14 -4.99 -19.15
N ALA A 56 9.86 -3.86 -19.27
CA ALA A 56 10.55 -3.21 -18.17
C ALA A 56 10.52 -1.69 -18.31
N VAL A 57 10.51 -0.97 -17.17
CA VAL A 57 10.61 0.50 -17.16
C VAL A 57 12.03 0.90 -16.76
N VAL A 58 12.72 1.63 -17.64
CA VAL A 58 14.08 2.14 -17.38
C VAL A 58 14.11 3.62 -17.75
N ASN A 59 14.54 4.47 -16.81
CA ASN A 59 14.62 5.93 -17.00
C ASN A 59 13.32 6.55 -17.55
N GLY A 60 12.17 6.09 -17.06
CA GLY A 60 10.84 6.59 -17.47
C GLY A 60 10.37 6.13 -18.86
N LYS A 61 11.10 5.21 -19.51
CA LYS A 61 10.71 4.61 -20.79
C LYS A 61 10.32 3.14 -20.60
N ILE A 62 9.30 2.70 -21.33
CA ILE A 62 8.87 1.30 -21.38
C ILE A 62 9.65 0.59 -22.48
N TYR A 63 10.32 -0.49 -22.13
CA TYR A 63 11.04 -1.37 -23.04
C TYR A 63 10.24 -2.65 -23.24
N ALA A 64 9.99 -2.99 -24.50
CA ALA A 64 9.35 -4.22 -24.94
C ALA A 64 10.42 -5.14 -25.56
N ILE A 65 10.71 -6.29 -24.93
CA ILE A 65 11.85 -7.15 -25.29
C ILE A 65 11.35 -8.52 -25.74
N GLY A 66 11.85 -8.99 -26.89
CA GLY A 66 11.50 -10.29 -27.45
C GLY A 66 10.06 -10.39 -27.98
N GLY A 67 9.46 -11.57 -27.84
CA GLY A 67 8.10 -11.89 -28.28
C GLY A 67 8.00 -12.49 -29.68
N LEU A 68 6.79 -12.90 -30.04
CA LEU A 68 6.42 -13.49 -31.34
C LEU A 68 5.66 -12.46 -32.19
N ASN A 69 5.97 -12.40 -33.48
CA ASN A 69 5.39 -11.45 -34.44
C ASN A 69 4.12 -11.94 -35.14
N GLY A 70 3.58 -13.10 -34.75
CA GLY A 70 2.25 -13.59 -35.17
C GLY A 70 2.07 -13.77 -36.68
N GLY A 71 3.16 -14.00 -37.42
CA GLY A 71 3.12 -14.24 -38.87
C GLY A 71 2.40 -15.51 -39.27
#